data_AF-A0A7K4IK59-F1
#
_entry.id   AF-A0A7K4IK59-F1
#
_cell.length_a   1.000
_cell.length_b   1.000
_cell.length_c   1.000
_cell.angle_alpha   90.00
_cell.angle_beta   90.00
_cell.angle_gamma   90.00
#
_symmetry.space_group_name_H-M   'P 1'
#
loop_
_entity.id
_entity.type
_entity.pdbx_description
1 polymer ?
#
loop_
_entity_poly.entity_id
_entity_poly.type
_entity_poly.pdbx_seq_one_letter_code
_entity_poly.pdbx_strand_id
1 'polypeptide(L)'
;MTVFMVETYVIKPEKPADFTTYKNKLSQWIKKRPELFKEVKSYRMFAQMLGGKWGGHVEMWEFKNLANCEKCFNRVLQSEYKTKYQPEFLSLVAPAT
;
A
#
# COMPACT_ATOMS: atom_id res chain seq x y z
N MET A 1 -13.46 2.80 18.39
CA MET A 1 -13.81 1.99 17.20
C MET A 1 -12.61 1.96 16.28
N THR A 2 -11.96 0.81 16.10
CA THR A 2 -10.83 0.68 15.15
C THR A 2 -11.34 0.66 13.72
N VAL A 3 -10.59 1.25 12.80
CA VAL A 3 -10.88 1.28 11.35
C VAL A 3 -9.75 0.57 10.63
N PHE A 4 -10.11 -0.30 9.68
CA PHE A 4 -9.17 -0.91 8.75
C PHE A 4 -9.45 -0.38 7.36
N MET A 5 -8.46 0.27 6.75
CA MET A 5 -8.49 0.52 5.31
C MET A 5 -7.87 -0.71 4.64
N VAL A 6 -8.63 -1.33 3.75
CA VAL A 6 -8.21 -2.54 3.04
C VAL A 6 -8.15 -2.22 1.56
N GLU A 7 -6.99 -2.44 0.95
CA GLU A 7 -6.79 -2.34 -0.48
C GLU A 7 -6.48 -3.73 -1.03
N THR A 8 -7.15 -4.10 -2.11
CA THR A 8 -6.91 -5.33 -2.84
C THR A 8 -6.49 -5.00 -4.26
N TYR A 9 -5.45 -5.63 -4.75
CA TYR A 9 -4.98 -5.40 -6.12
C TYR A 9 -4.31 -6.65 -6.67
N VAL A 10 -4.27 -6.77 -8.00
CA VAL A 10 -3.55 -7.86 -8.67
C VAL A 10 -2.34 -7.29 -9.38
N ILE A 11 -1.19 -7.92 -9.18
CA ILE A 11 0.04 -7.55 -9.90
C ILE A 11 0.04 -8.18 -11.28
N LYS A 12 0.49 -7.43 -12.28
CA LYS A 12 0.63 -7.92 -13.65
C LYS A 12 1.48 -9.20 -13.67
N PRO A 13 1.05 -10.27 -14.37
CA PRO A 13 1.75 -11.56 -14.34
C PRO A 13 3.23 -11.50 -14.75
N GLU A 14 3.60 -10.54 -15.61
CA GLU A 14 4.95 -10.31 -16.12
C GLU A 14 5.81 -9.42 -15.20
N LYS A 15 5.27 -8.92 -14.08
CA LYS A 15 5.92 -7.95 -13.17
C LYS A 15 6.16 -8.40 -11.71
N PRO A 16 6.26 -9.69 -11.34
CA PRO A 16 6.42 -10.08 -9.94
C PRO A 16 7.77 -9.65 -9.33
N ALA A 17 8.86 -9.70 -10.12
CA ALA A 17 10.18 -9.26 -9.68
C ALA A 17 10.23 -7.74 -9.47
N ASP A 18 9.67 -6.98 -10.42
CA ASP A 18 9.56 -5.52 -10.33
C ASP A 18 8.73 -5.11 -9.11
N PHE A 19 7.64 -5.83 -8.82
CA PHE A 19 6.83 -5.58 -7.63
C PHE A 19 7.56 -5.92 -6.32
N THR A 20 8.39 -6.97 -6.30
CA THR A 20 9.23 -7.28 -5.14
C THR A 20 10.23 -6.15 -4.85
N THR A 21 10.84 -5.60 -5.90
CA THR A 21 11.72 -4.42 -5.80
C THR A 21 10.95 -3.21 -5.29
N TYR A 22 9.76 -2.94 -5.83
CA TYR A 22 8.89 -1.86 -5.36
C TYR A 22 8.52 -2.02 -3.88
N LYS A 23 8.14 -3.22 -3.43
CA LYS A 23 7.83 -3.49 -2.01
C LYS A 23 8.98 -3.17 -1.08
N ASN A 24 10.20 -3.57 -1.46
CA ASN A 24 11.39 -3.28 -0.67
C ASN A 24 11.65 -1.76 -0.60
N LYS A 25 11.52 -1.07 -1.73
CA LYS A 25 11.66 0.38 -1.82
C LYS A 25 10.61 1.11 -0.96
N LEU A 26 9.35 0.70 -1.05
CA LEU A 26 8.23 1.25 -0.28
C LEU A 26 8.44 1.02 1.23
N SER A 27 8.84 -0.18 1.63
CA SER A 27 9.13 -0.52 3.04
C SER A 27 10.25 0.35 3.61
N GLN A 28 11.33 0.56 2.86
CA GLN A 28 12.40 1.47 3.27
C GLN A 28 11.94 2.91 3.39
N TRP A 29 11.10 3.37 2.46
CA TRP A 29 10.55 4.73 2.50
C TRP A 29 9.64 4.95 3.71
N ILE A 30 8.72 4.02 3.99
CA ILE A 30 7.86 4.07 5.19
C ILE A 30 8.73 4.14 6.45
N LYS A 31 9.77 3.31 6.56
CA LYS A 31 10.69 3.31 7.71
C LYS A 31 11.47 4.62 7.87
N LYS A 32 11.83 5.28 6.76
CA LYS A 32 12.56 6.56 6.76
C LYS A 32 11.65 7.77 7.02
N ARG A 33 10.34 7.60 6.91
CA ARG A 33 9.34 8.67 7.00
C ARG A 33 8.27 8.41 8.07
N PRO A 34 8.63 8.03 9.31
CA PRO A 34 7.63 7.71 10.35
C PRO A 34 6.68 8.88 10.65
N GLU A 35 7.11 10.12 10.42
CA GLU A 35 6.30 11.33 10.56
C GLU A 35 5.08 11.35 9.62
N LEU A 36 5.16 10.68 8.47
CA LEU A 36 4.07 10.57 7.52
C LEU A 36 3.00 9.57 7.99
N PHE A 37 3.38 8.59 8.81
CA PHE A 37 2.56 7.43 9.19
C PHE A 37 2.20 7.37 10.67
N LYS A 38 2.39 8.45 11.44
CA LYS A 38 2.19 8.47 12.90
C LYS A 38 0.78 8.06 13.37
N GLU A 39 -0.23 8.15 12.50
CA GLU A 39 -1.59 7.72 12.79
C GLU A 39 -1.85 6.22 12.55
N VAL A 40 -0.95 5.52 11.86
CA VAL A 40 -1.01 4.09 11.54
C VAL A 40 -0.65 3.27 12.77
N LYS A 41 -1.55 2.37 13.20
CA LYS A 41 -1.30 1.44 14.32
C LYS A 41 -0.59 0.18 13.86
N SER A 42 -1.00 -0.37 12.73
CA SER A 42 -0.39 -1.53 12.11
C SER A 42 -0.57 -1.47 10.60
N TYR A 43 0.42 -2.02 9.89
CA TYR A 43 0.39 -2.18 8.45
C TYR A 43 0.74 -3.63 8.13
N ARG A 44 -0.06 -4.27 7.28
CA ARG A 44 0.18 -5.64 6.82
C ARG A 44 -0.07 -5.74 5.33
N MET A 45 0.77 -6.51 4.64
CA MET A 45 0.59 -6.85 3.24
C MET A 45 0.71 -8.36 3.08
N PHE A 46 -0.25 -8.98 2.39
CA PHE A 46 -0.29 -10.43 2.18
C PHE A 46 -0.52 -10.74 0.70
N ALA A 47 0.11 -11.81 0.21
CA ALA A 47 -0.23 -12.38 -1.09
C ALA A 47 -1.44 -13.32 -0.93
N GLN A 48 -2.44 -13.20 -1.80
CA GLN A 48 -3.56 -14.13 -1.89
C GLN A 48 -3.11 -15.40 -2.59
N MET A 49 -2.73 -16.40 -1.80
CA MET A 49 -2.28 -17.71 -2.30
C MET A 49 -3.43 -18.66 -2.61
N LEU A 50 -4.60 -18.49 -1.97
CA LEU A 50 -5.76 -19.37 -2.08
C LEU A 50 -7.05 -18.54 -2.19
N GLY A 51 -7.97 -18.95 -3.07
CA GLY A 51 -9.30 -18.33 -3.20
C GLY A 51 -9.34 -16.94 -3.86
N GLY A 52 -8.20 -16.39 -4.27
CA GLY A 52 -8.08 -15.10 -4.97
C GLY A 52 -7.57 -15.24 -6.40
N LYS A 53 -7.45 -14.12 -7.12
CA LYS A 53 -6.78 -14.08 -8.43
C LYS A 53 -5.28 -14.31 -8.22
N TRP A 54 -4.65 -15.12 -9.07
CA TRP A 54 -3.19 -15.30 -9.04
C TRP A 54 -2.47 -13.96 -9.17
N GLY A 55 -1.49 -13.70 -8.31
CA GLY A 55 -0.84 -12.38 -8.19
C GLY A 55 -1.61 -11.36 -7.35
N GLY A 56 -2.73 -11.75 -6.74
CA GLY A 56 -3.53 -10.93 -5.83
C GLY A 56 -2.79 -10.61 -4.54
N HIS A 57 -2.95 -9.38 -4.07
CA HIS A 57 -2.38 -8.88 -2.83
C HIS A 57 -3.44 -8.11 -2.05
N VAL A 58 -3.31 -8.16 -0.72
CA VAL A 58 -4.14 -7.40 0.22
C VAL A 58 -3.22 -6.54 1.08
N GLU A 59 -3.48 -5.25 1.10
CA GLU A 59 -2.89 -4.30 2.05
C GLU A 59 -3.92 -3.92 3.10
N MET A 60 -3.50 -3.91 4.36
CA MET A 60 -4.34 -3.55 5.50
C MET A 60 -3.64 -2.50 6.35
N TRP A 61 -4.31 -1.37 6.51
CA TRP A 61 -3.86 -0.25 7.33
C TRP A 61 -4.82 -0.06 8.50
N GLU A 62 -4.32 -0.23 9.72
CA GLU A 62 -5.11 -0.07 10.93
C GLU A 62 -5.01 1.34 11.50
N PHE A 63 -6.15 1.95 11.79
CA PHE A 63 -6.27 3.29 12.36
C PHE A 63 -7.19 3.31 13.58
N LYS A 64 -7.01 4.32 14.44
CA LYS A 64 -7.87 4.53 15.62
C LYS A 64 -9.30 4.94 15.26
N ASN A 65 -9.50 5.64 14.15
CA ASN A 65 -10.78 6.14 13.64
C ASN A 65 -10.60 6.63 12.19
N LEU A 66 -11.70 7.00 11.53
CA LEU A 66 -11.68 7.44 10.13
C LEU A 66 -10.91 8.76 9.93
N ALA A 67 -11.05 9.73 10.85
CA ALA A 67 -10.33 11.01 10.76
C ALA A 67 -8.80 10.83 10.75
N ASN A 68 -8.27 9.87 11.52
CA ASN A 68 -6.86 9.50 11.50
C ASN A 68 -6.43 8.91 10.15
N CYS A 69 -7.29 8.06 9.56
CA CYS A 69 -7.07 7.49 8.22
C CYS A 69 -6.97 8.61 7.18
N GLU A 70 -7.99 9.48 7.10
CA GLU A 70 -8.02 10.60 6.16
C GLU A 70 -6.80 11.53 6.32
N LYS A 71 -6.46 11.88 7.57
CA LYS A 71 -5.31 12.73 7.87
C LYS A 71 -3.98 12.11 7.42
N CYS A 72 -3.83 10.80 7.59
CA CYS A 72 -2.65 10.06 7.15
C CYS A 72 -2.55 10.08 5.61
N PHE A 73 -3.60 9.67 4.91
CA PHE A 73 -3.59 9.60 3.45
C PHE A 73 -3.46 10.97 2.79
N ASN A 74 -4.10 12.01 3.33
CA ASN A 74 -3.91 13.38 2.84
C ASN A 74 -2.45 13.81 2.93
N ARG A 75 -1.76 13.48 4.03
CA ARG A 75 -0.33 13.79 4.19
C ARG A 75 0.54 12.97 3.23
N VAL A 76 0.26 11.68 3.10
CA VAL A 76 0.97 10.79 2.17
C VAL A 76 0.81 11.27 0.72
N LEU A 77 -0.40 11.61 0.28
CA LEU A 77 -0.67 12.11 -1.07
C LEU A 77 -0.09 13.49 -1.37
N GLN A 78 0.24 14.28 -0.34
CA GLN A 78 0.97 15.55 -0.50
C GLN A 78 2.50 15.37 -0.47
N SER A 79 2.99 14.17 -0.16
CA SER A 79 4.41 13.86 -0.12
C SER A 79 4.95 13.41 -1.48
N GLU A 80 6.24 13.07 -1.52
CA GLU A 80 6.88 12.45 -2.69
C GLU A 80 6.25 11.10 -3.11
N TYR A 81 5.41 10.50 -2.27
CA TYR A 81 4.63 9.31 -2.62
C TYR A 81 3.85 9.51 -3.92
N LYS A 82 3.12 10.63 -4.04
CA LYS A 82 2.23 10.89 -5.18
C LYS A 82 2.96 10.97 -6.52
N THR A 83 4.19 11.49 -6.54
CA THR A 83 4.95 11.68 -7.77
C THR A 83 5.96 10.58 -8.05
N LYS A 84 6.44 9.85 -7.03
CA LYS A 84 7.47 8.82 -7.20
C LYS A 84 6.94 7.40 -7.05
N TYR A 85 6.14 7.12 -6.02
CA TYR A 85 5.76 5.76 -5.65
C TYR A 85 4.43 5.35 -6.24
N GLN A 86 3.44 6.26 -6.21
CA GLN A 86 2.10 5.99 -6.75
C GLN A 86 2.13 5.66 -8.27
N PRO A 87 2.85 6.39 -9.15
CA PRO A 87 2.89 6.05 -10.57
C PRO A 87 3.60 4.72 -10.83
N GLU A 88 4.68 4.44 -10.10
CA GLU A 88 5.41 3.16 -10.17
C GLU A 88 4.49 2.01 -9.78
N PHE A 89 3.77 2.14 -8.66
CA PHE A 89 2.78 1.17 -8.22
C PHE A 89 1.69 0.92 -9.25
N LEU A 90 1.06 1.98 -9.77
CA LEU A 90 0.02 1.87 -10.79
C LEU A 90 0.52 1.21 -12.08
N SER A 91 1.81 1.32 -12.40
CA SER A 91 2.40 0.65 -13.57
C SER A 91 2.52 -0.88 -13.38
N LEU A 92 2.55 -1.36 -12.13
CA LEU A 92 2.71 -2.77 -11.75
C LEU A 92 1.38 -3.49 -11.54
N VAL A 93 0.33 -2.74 -11.21
CA VAL A 93 -1.01 -3.27 -10.94
C VAL A 93 -1.75 -3.53 -12.27
N ALA A 94 -2.43 -4.67 -12.36
CA ALA A 94 -3.28 -4.99 -13.49
C ALA A 94 -4.51 -4.06 -13.51
N PRO A 95 -5.02 -3.66 -14.69
CA PRO A 95 -6.18 -2.78 -14.75
C PRO A 95 -7.42 -3.39 -14.10
N ALA A 96 -8.27 -2.54 -13.49
CA ALA A 96 -9.57 -2.91 -12.92
C ALA A 96 -9.53 -4.03 -11.86
N THR A 97 -8.55 -3.96 -10.94
CA THR A 97 -8.42 -4.85 -9.79
C THR A 97 -8.82 -4.18 -8.49
#